data_AF-K9UBV8-F1
#
_entry.id   AF-K9UBV8-F1
#
_cell.length_a   1.000
_cell.length_b   1.000
_cell.length_c   1.000
_cell.angle_alpha   90.00
_cell.angle_beta   90.00
_cell.angle_gamma   90.00
#
_symmetry.space_group_name_H-M   'P 1'
#
loop_
_entity.id
_entity.type
_entity.pdbx_description
1 polymer ?
#
loop_
_entity_poly.entity_id
_entity_poly.type
_entity_poly.pdbx_seq_one_letter_code
_entity_poly.pdbx_strand_id
1 'polypeptide(L)'
;MPEPITTMTASTIATLAFQEFVKSGAGELSKKFTAEAIAKMGQLRSEFVARMLTVSSSLKAQGRSVLDFLTQSCQASRLGTTPPTLIPMSDPTFSNERIILL
;
A
#
# COMPACT_ATOMS: atom_id res chain seq x y z
N MET A 1 11.45 0.77 -18.70
CA MET A 1 11.86 1.87 -17.80
C MET A 1 11.11 3.12 -18.26
N PRO A 2 10.08 3.61 -17.58
CA PRO A 2 9.40 4.84 -18.00
C PRO A 2 10.34 6.02 -17.71
N GLU A 3 10.63 6.80 -18.74
CA GLU A 3 11.61 7.89 -18.69
C GLU A 3 11.12 9.09 -17.85
N PRO A 4 12.04 9.82 -17.18
CA PRO A 4 11.71 10.90 -16.25
C PRO A 4 10.88 12.06 -16.86
N ILE A 5 10.89 12.22 -18.19
CA ILE A 5 10.12 13.23 -18.93
C ILE A 5 8.62 12.90 -19.06
N THR A 6 8.24 11.62 -19.06
CA THR A 6 6.82 11.21 -19.13
C THR A 6 6.12 11.44 -17.79
N THR A 7 6.86 11.33 -16.68
CA THR A 7 6.33 11.56 -15.32
C THR A 7 6.15 13.05 -15.00
N MET A 8 7.02 13.93 -15.51
CA MET A 8 6.84 15.38 -15.34
C MET A 8 5.64 15.90 -16.14
N THR A 9 5.38 15.35 -17.33
CA THR A 9 4.31 15.84 -18.22
C THR A 9 2.90 15.47 -17.73
N ALA A 10 2.70 14.24 -17.24
CA ALA A 10 1.40 13.84 -16.68
C ALA A 10 1.07 14.61 -15.39
N SER A 11 2.08 14.89 -14.55
CA SER A 11 1.91 15.72 -13.35
C SER A 11 1.47 17.14 -13.71
N THR A 12 2.10 17.77 -14.70
CA THR A 12 1.74 19.13 -15.13
C THR A 12 0.35 19.18 -15.77
N ILE A 13 -0.01 18.19 -16.59
CA ILE A 13 -1.35 18.11 -17.19
C ILE A 13 -2.43 17.92 -16.13
N ALA A 14 -2.21 17.05 -15.14
CA ALA A 14 -3.12 16.90 -14.02
C ALA A 14 -3.26 18.23 -13.24
N THR A 15 -2.14 18.91 -12.93
CA THR A 15 -2.19 20.20 -12.25
C THR A 15 -2.96 21.26 -13.04
N LEU A 16 -2.72 21.38 -14.35
CA LEU A 16 -3.41 22.36 -15.21
C LEU A 16 -4.91 22.07 -15.32
N ALA A 17 -5.30 20.81 -15.50
CA ALA A 17 -6.70 20.43 -15.62
C ALA A 17 -7.48 20.61 -14.29
N PHE A 18 -6.88 20.28 -13.15
CA PHE A 18 -7.50 20.51 -11.84
C PHE A 18 -7.53 21.99 -11.47
N GLN A 19 -6.52 22.79 -11.85
CA GLN A 19 -6.52 24.22 -11.62
C GLN A 19 -7.64 24.92 -12.38
N GLU A 20 -7.83 24.63 -13.68
CA GLU A 20 -8.93 25.21 -14.46
C GLU A 20 -10.30 24.70 -13.97
N PHE A 21 -10.40 23.45 -13.52
CA PHE A 21 -11.63 22.93 -12.91
C PHE A 21 -11.99 23.64 -11.59
N VAL A 22 -11.00 23.89 -10.71
CA VAL A 22 -11.19 24.65 -9.46
C VAL A 22 -11.51 26.12 -9.73
N LYS A 23 -10.99 26.68 -10.83
CA LYS A 23 -11.20 28.08 -11.22
C LYS A 23 -12.55 28.30 -11.93
N SER A 24 -13.02 27.33 -12.72
CA SER A 24 -14.33 27.35 -13.37
C SER A 24 -15.49 26.91 -12.45
N GLY A 25 -15.23 26.18 -11.36
CA GLY A 25 -16.22 25.86 -10.33
C GLY A 25 -16.50 27.04 -9.40
N ALA A 26 -17.33 28.00 -9.83
CA ALA A 26 -17.67 29.22 -9.11
C ALA A 26 -18.29 28.96 -7.71
N GLY A 27 -17.47 28.95 -6.66
CA GLY A 27 -17.89 29.03 -5.26
C GLY A 27 -16.81 28.63 -4.26
N GLU A 28 -16.73 29.32 -3.11
CA GLU A 28 -15.87 28.98 -1.95
C GLU A 28 -16.05 27.52 -1.50
N LEU A 29 -17.23 26.94 -1.78
CA LEU A 29 -17.56 25.54 -1.52
C LEU A 29 -16.69 24.56 -2.33
N SER A 30 -16.51 24.78 -3.63
CA SER A 30 -15.69 23.90 -4.49
C SER A 30 -14.24 23.88 -4.05
N LYS A 31 -13.69 25.03 -3.62
CA LYS A 31 -12.35 25.13 -3.04
C LYS A 31 -12.22 24.31 -1.75
N LYS A 32 -13.23 24.40 -0.87
CA LYS A 32 -13.26 23.61 0.38
C LYS A 32 -13.38 22.10 0.11
N PHE A 33 -14.21 21.68 -0.83
CA PHE A 33 -14.32 20.26 -1.22
C PHE A 33 -13.02 19.72 -1.83
N THR A 34 -12.35 20.48 -2.71
CA THR A 34 -11.05 20.06 -3.26
C THR A 34 -9.96 20.04 -2.19
N ALA A 35 -9.92 21.03 -1.29
CA ALA A 35 -8.99 21.04 -0.16
C ALA A 35 -9.22 19.86 0.79
N GLU A 36 -10.47 19.54 1.09
CA GLU A 36 -10.83 18.38 1.90
C GLU A 36 -10.49 17.06 1.20
N ALA A 37 -10.74 16.95 -0.11
CA ALA A 37 -10.34 15.79 -0.91
C ALA A 37 -8.81 15.60 -0.90
N ILE A 38 -8.04 16.68 -1.05
CA ILE A 38 -6.57 16.65 -0.96
C ILE A 38 -6.12 16.23 0.44
N ALA A 39 -6.74 16.77 1.49
CA ALA A 39 -6.45 16.36 2.86
C ALA A 39 -6.73 14.88 3.09
N LYS A 40 -7.87 14.37 2.59
CA LYS A 40 -8.24 12.94 2.66
C LYS A 40 -7.28 12.05 1.86
N MET A 41 -6.85 12.48 0.67
CA MET A 41 -5.81 11.79 -0.09
C MET A 41 -4.48 11.74 0.68
N GLY A 42 -4.13 12.83 1.39
CA GLY A 42 -2.96 12.88 2.26
C GLY A 42 -3.01 11.85 3.39
N GLN A 43 -4.15 11.75 4.07
CA GLN A 43 -4.40 10.76 5.13
C GLN A 43 -4.32 9.32 4.59
N LEU A 44 -5.04 9.04 3.50
CA LEU A 44 -5.07 7.71 2.88
C LEU A 44 -3.68 7.26 2.42
N ARG A 45 -2.90 8.17 1.82
CA ARG A 45 -1.51 7.89 1.43
C ARG A 45 -0.66 7.54 2.64
N SER A 46 -0.76 8.30 3.73
CA SER A 46 0.00 8.03 4.95
C SER A 46 -0.32 6.66 5.53
N GLU A 47 -1.61 6.33 5.60
CA GLU A 47 -2.06 5.03 6.10
C GLU A 47 -1.61 3.87 5.21
N PHE A 48 -1.70 4.04 3.89
CA PHE A 48 -1.22 3.06 2.92
C PHE A 48 0.28 2.78 3.10
N VAL A 49 1.09 3.83 3.20
CA VAL A 49 2.54 3.70 3.42
C VAL A 49 2.83 2.99 4.74
N ALA A 50 2.14 3.38 5.83
CA ALA A 50 2.29 2.73 7.13
C ALA A 50 1.99 1.22 7.04
N ARG A 51 0.88 0.84 6.41
CA ARG A 51 0.52 -0.57 6.21
C ARG A 51 1.55 -1.33 5.37
N MET A 52 2.04 -0.74 4.28
CA MET A 52 3.08 -1.37 3.44
C MET A 52 4.41 -1.56 4.17
N LEU A 53 4.81 -0.59 4.99
CA LEU A 53 6.01 -0.74 5.83
C LEU A 53 5.85 -1.85 6.85
N THR A 54 4.68 -1.96 7.49
CA THR A 54 4.37 -3.08 8.39
C THR A 54 4.47 -4.42 7.68
N VAL A 55 3.85 -4.58 6.51
CA VAL A 55 3.95 -5.80 5.69
C VAL A 55 5.41 -6.14 5.38
N SER A 56 6.18 -5.16 4.91
CA SER A 56 7.60 -5.37 4.57
C SER A 56 8.43 -5.76 5.79
N SER A 57 8.20 -5.11 6.95
CA SER A 57 8.90 -5.42 8.19
C SER A 57 8.57 -6.83 8.68
N SER A 58 7.29 -7.23 8.65
CA SER A 58 6.86 -8.58 9.03
C SER A 58 7.46 -9.65 8.13
N LEU A 59 7.46 -9.44 6.80
CA LEU A 59 8.03 -10.40 5.86
C LEU A 59 9.55 -10.51 6.00
N LYS A 60 10.25 -9.40 6.23
CA LYS A 60 11.69 -9.40 6.52
C LYS A 60 12.01 -10.17 7.80
N ALA A 61 11.25 -9.95 8.88
CA ALA A 61 11.42 -10.68 10.13
C ALA A 61 11.20 -12.20 9.97
N GLN A 62 10.34 -12.59 9.01
CA GLN A 62 10.08 -14.00 8.67
C GLN A 62 11.06 -14.57 7.64
N GLY A 63 12.02 -13.79 7.12
CA GLY A 63 12.91 -14.21 6.04
C GLY A 63 12.19 -14.48 4.71
N ARG A 64 10.97 -13.95 4.52
CA ARG A 64 10.14 -14.17 3.33
C ARG A 64 10.28 -13.01 2.34
N SER A 65 10.23 -13.33 1.04
CA SER A 65 10.30 -12.32 -0.01
C SER A 65 8.96 -11.59 -0.17
N VAL A 66 9.05 -10.26 -0.36
CA VAL A 66 7.86 -9.41 -0.58
C VAL A 66 7.20 -9.72 -1.92
N LEU A 67 7.99 -9.98 -2.97
CA LEU A 67 7.47 -10.28 -4.31
C LEU A 67 6.72 -11.60 -4.36
N ASP A 68 7.20 -12.64 -3.66
CA ASP A 68 6.50 -13.93 -3.60
C ASP A 68 5.18 -13.78 -2.85
N PHE A 69 5.16 -13.03 -1.75
CA PHE A 69 3.94 -12.74 -1.00
C PHE A 69 2.90 -12.01 -1.85
N LEU A 70 3.32 -10.99 -2.61
CA LEU A 70 2.43 -10.25 -3.51
C LEU A 70 1.91 -11.14 -4.65
N THR A 71 2.77 -11.98 -5.23
CA THR A 71 2.39 -12.94 -6.28
C THR A 71 1.32 -13.90 -5.77
N GLN A 72 1.55 -14.51 -4.61
CA GLN A 72 0.58 -15.42 -3.98
C GLN A 72 -0.73 -14.71 -3.63
N SER A 73 -0.66 -13.47 -3.13
CA SER A 73 -1.84 -12.66 -2.81
C SER A 73 -2.68 -12.38 -4.06
N CYS A 74 -2.04 -11.95 -5.16
CA CYS A 74 -2.72 -11.70 -6.42
C CYS A 74 -3.31 -12.98 -7.03
N GLN A 75 -2.58 -14.10 -6.97
CA GLN A 75 -3.09 -15.39 -7.41
C GLN A 75 -4.31 -15.82 -6.59
N ALA A 76 -4.25 -15.72 -5.27
CA ALA A 76 -5.35 -16.07 -4.39
C ALA A 76 -6.60 -15.22 -4.65
N SER A 77 -6.42 -13.92 -4.84
CA SER A 77 -7.52 -13.01 -5.20
C SER A 77 -8.15 -13.34 -6.56
N ARG A 78 -7.36 -13.80 -7.53
CA ARG A 78 -7.86 -14.16 -8.87
C ARG A 78 -8.56 -15.52 -8.89
N LEU A 79 -8.07 -16.46 -8.10
CA LEU A 79 -8.56 -17.84 -8.07
C LEU A 79 -9.61 -18.08 -6.97
N GLY A 80 -9.89 -17.07 -6.13
CA GLY A 80 -10.81 -17.17 -5.01
C GLY A 80 -10.32 -18.10 -3.89
N THR A 81 -8.99 -18.31 -3.79
CA THR A 81 -8.40 -19.19 -2.77
C THR A 81 -8.00 -18.40 -1.53
N THR A 82 -7.60 -19.10 -0.47
CA THR A 82 -7.15 -18.49 0.79
C THR A 82 -5.91 -17.61 0.56
N PRO A 83 -5.90 -16.35 1.02
CA PRO A 83 -4.75 -15.45 0.88
C PRO A 83 -3.61 -15.83 1.83
N PRO A 84 -2.35 -15.52 1.46
CA PRO A 84 -1.20 -15.76 2.33
C PRO A 84 -1.24 -14.88 3.59
N THR A 85 -0.79 -15.42 4.72
CA THR A 85 -0.81 -14.72 6.03
C THR A 85 0.51 -14.04 6.36
N LEU A 86 0.42 -12.97 7.15
CA LEU A 86 1.55 -12.28 7.79
C LEU A 86 1.79 -12.76 9.22
N ILE A 87 0.94 -13.64 9.75
CA ILE A 87 1.16 -14.27 11.06
C ILE A 87 2.37 -15.20 10.91
N PRO A 88 3.39 -15.10 11.78
CA PRO A 88 4.51 -16.04 11.77
C PRO A 88 3.96 -17.46 11.88
N MET A 89 4.20 -18.28 10.85
CA MET A 89 4.05 -19.72 11.03
C MET A 89 5.16 -20.14 11.98
N SER A 90 4.77 -20.60 13.17
CA SER A 90 5.68 -21.25 14.10
C SER A 90 6.49 -22.28 13.32
N ASP A 91 7.81 -22.16 13.40
CA ASP A 91 8.72 -23.18 12.91
C ASP A 91 8.31 -24.53 13.55
N PRO A 92 7.98 -25.58 12.78
CA PRO A 92 7.65 -26.89 13.34
C PRO A 92 8.83 -27.54 14.08
N THR A 93 9.99 -26.88 14.15
CA THR A 93 11.19 -27.35 14.86
C THR A 93 11.29 -26.94 16.33
N PHE A 94 10.32 -26.21 16.90
CA PHE A 94 10.10 -26.25 18.35
C PHE A 94 9.41 -27.55 18.75
N SER A 95 10.03 -28.66 18.34
CA SER A 95 9.72 -29.99 18.84
C SER A 95 10.03 -29.98 20.34
N ASN A 96 9.04 -30.39 21.11
CA ASN A 96 8.99 -30.49 22.57
C ASN A 96 10.09 -31.38 23.20
N GLU A 97 11.38 -31.12 22.96
CA GLU A 97 12.48 -31.88 23.57
C GLU A 97 13.08 -31.20 24.81
N ARG A 98 12.71 -29.95 25.11
CA ARG A 98 13.26 -29.22 26.28
C ARG A 98 12.34 -29.16 27.50
N ILE A 99 11.18 -29.83 27.47
CA ILE A 99 10.23 -29.85 28.60
C ILE A 99 10.36 -31.13 29.47
N ILE A 100 11.16 -32.13 29.08
CA ILE A 100 11.35 -33.36 29.87
C ILE A 100 12.77 -33.43 30.45
N LEU A 101 13.19 -32.48 31.31
CA LEU A 101 14.45 -32.64 32.06
C LEU A 101 14.56 -31.87 33.39
N LEU A 102 13.45 -31.67 34.10
CA LEU A 102 13.43 -31.33 35.54
C LEU A 102 12.28 -32.06 36.23
#